data_AF-A0A959DLS6-F1
#
_entry.id   AF-A0A959DLS6-F1
#
_cell.length_a   1.000
_cell.length_b   1.000
_cell.length_c   1.000
_cell.angle_alpha   90.00
_cell.angle_beta   90.00
_cell.angle_gamma   90.00
#
_symmetry.space_group_name_H-M   'P 1'
#
loop_
_entity.id
_entity.type
_entity.pdbx_description
1 polymer ?
#
loop_
_entity_poly.entity_id
_entity_poly.type
_entity_poly.pdbx_seq_one_letter_code
_entity_poly.pdbx_strand_id
1 'polypeptide(L)'
;MKVKGIKNNSRLAERMRDVIRNRKRMPAWMAGAIGIVISLFCFFGVFNYGKYLYDSGQTQLFVPVVKDLSKLDFSFIKKFAQGQAAEMDDVKIDIKFKHLLRIQYLREQAMKEKYINPAFKEEEFPAKLTFNGKTHNVKIALTGMVSRTHVGNPNKWSFEVKV
;
A
#
# COMPACT_ATOMS: atom_id res chain seq x y z
N MET A 1 38.71 -34.89 37.38
CA MET A 1 39.04 -33.44 37.26
C MET A 1 37.92 -32.69 36.49
N LYS A 2 36.72 -32.45 37.05
CA LYS A 2 35.61 -31.72 36.37
C LYS A 2 34.85 -30.72 37.26
N VAL A 3 35.17 -30.63 38.54
CA VAL A 3 34.35 -29.90 39.55
C VAL A 3 34.62 -28.38 39.55
N LYS A 4 35.78 -27.91 39.06
CA LYS A 4 36.12 -26.47 39.03
C LYS A 4 35.39 -25.67 37.92
N GLY A 5 35.05 -26.29 36.78
CA GLY A 5 34.40 -25.60 35.66
C GLY A 5 32.92 -25.26 35.90
N ILE A 6 32.18 -26.16 36.55
CA ILE A 6 30.74 -26.00 36.79
C ILE A 6 30.46 -24.87 37.81
N LYS A 7 31.28 -24.76 38.86
CA LYS A 7 31.21 -23.67 39.85
C LYS A 7 31.54 -22.29 39.28
N ASN A 8 32.32 -22.22 38.21
CA ASN A 8 32.68 -20.95 37.57
C ASN A 8 31.53 -20.42 36.71
N ASN A 9 30.86 -21.31 35.98
CA ASN A 9 29.70 -20.96 35.16
C ASN A 9 28.48 -20.54 35.99
N SER A 10 28.25 -21.17 37.14
CA SER A 10 27.14 -20.79 38.03
C SER A 10 27.36 -19.42 38.68
N ARG A 11 28.61 -19.10 39.09
CA ARG A 11 28.98 -17.77 39.60
C ARG A 11 28.87 -16.68 38.54
N LEU A 12 29.24 -16.98 37.30
CA LEU A 12 29.03 -16.09 36.17
C LEU A 12 27.53 -15.84 35.91
N ALA A 13 26.71 -16.89 35.95
CA ALA A 13 25.27 -16.78 35.76
C ALA A 13 24.58 -16.02 36.91
N GLU A 14 25.05 -16.14 38.15
CA GLU A 14 24.59 -15.33 39.28
C GLU A 14 24.98 -13.86 39.13
N ARG A 15 26.25 -13.57 38.77
CA ARG A 15 26.69 -12.20 38.51
C ARG A 15 25.92 -11.54 37.35
N MET A 16 25.64 -12.27 36.27
CA MET A 16 24.82 -11.76 35.17
C MET A 16 23.38 -11.49 35.60
N ARG A 17 22.78 -12.37 36.41
CA ARG A 17 21.44 -12.15 36.97
C ARG A 17 21.40 -10.95 37.90
N ASP A 18 22.44 -10.73 38.70
CA ASP A 18 22.52 -9.56 39.58
C ASP A 18 22.72 -8.26 38.81
N VAL A 19 23.50 -8.25 37.73
CA VAL A 19 23.66 -7.10 36.84
C VAL A 19 22.34 -6.76 36.13
N ILE A 20 21.60 -7.76 35.67
CA ILE A 20 20.29 -7.56 35.03
C ILE A 20 19.25 -7.09 36.06
N ARG A 21 19.25 -7.68 37.26
CA ARG A 21 18.33 -7.34 38.35
C ARG A 21 18.58 -5.94 38.93
N ASN A 22 19.83 -5.49 39.00
CA ASN A 22 20.23 -4.15 39.46
C ASN A 22 20.30 -3.10 38.33
N ARG A 23 19.86 -3.42 37.11
CA ARG A 23 19.75 -2.44 36.05
C ARG A 23 18.60 -1.50 36.37
N LYS A 24 18.90 -0.40 37.07
CA LYS A 24 17.95 0.71 37.26
C LYS A 24 17.39 1.06 35.89
N ARG A 25 16.07 0.90 35.72
CA ARG A 25 15.39 1.26 34.46
C ARG A 25 15.70 2.74 34.22
N MET A 26 16.36 3.01 33.10
CA MET A 26 16.74 4.36 32.73
C MET A 26 15.46 5.19 32.63
N PRO A 27 15.39 6.37 33.27
CA PRO A 27 14.17 7.16 33.23
C PRO A 27 13.90 7.62 31.78
N ALA A 28 12.62 7.71 31.41
CA ALA A 28 12.22 7.92 30.01
C ALA A 28 12.83 9.18 29.37
N TRP A 29 13.08 10.23 30.17
CA TRP A 29 13.74 11.45 29.70
C TRP A 29 15.20 11.25 29.28
N MET A 30 15.95 10.35 29.93
CA MET A 30 17.32 10.01 29.51
C MET A 30 17.30 9.21 28.21
N ALA A 31 16.34 8.30 28.03
CA ALA A 31 16.18 7.58 26.77
C ALA A 31 15.84 8.54 25.62
N GLY A 32 14.95 9.50 25.87
CA GLY A 32 14.63 10.58 24.93
C GLY A 32 15.86 11.44 24.57
N ALA A 33 16.64 11.84 25.57
CA ALA A 33 17.86 12.63 25.36
C ALA A 33 18.89 11.87 24.50
N ILE A 34 19.11 10.58 24.76
CA ILE A 34 20.00 9.75 23.94
C ILE A 34 19.47 9.62 22.50
N GLY A 35 18.16 9.43 22.33
CA GLY A 35 17.54 9.40 21.01
C GLY A 35 17.76 10.68 20.20
N ILE A 36 17.66 11.85 20.86
CA ILE A 36 17.93 13.15 20.25
C ILE A 36 19.41 13.26 19.85
N VAL A 37 20.34 12.86 20.73
CA VAL A 37 21.78 12.89 20.42
C VAL A 37 22.11 12.00 19.22
N ILE A 38 21.55 10.79 19.16
CA ILE A 38 21.74 9.87 18.03
C ILE A 38 21.15 10.50 16.75
N SER A 39 19.96 11.09 16.82
CA SER A 39 19.32 11.75 15.69
C SER A 39 20.15 12.91 15.15
N LEU A 40 20.72 13.75 16.03
CA LEU A 40 21.63 14.82 15.65
C LEU A 40 22.90 14.27 14.98
N PHE A 41 23.49 13.21 15.53
CA PHE A 41 24.68 12.59 14.95
C PHE A 41 24.42 12.02 13.55
N CYS A 42 23.27 11.35 13.35
CA CYS A 42 22.83 10.88 12.04
C CYS A 42 22.59 12.04 11.06
N PHE A 43 21.97 13.13 11.53
CA PHE A 43 21.71 14.31 10.71
C PHE A 43 23.02 14.94 10.20
N PHE A 44 23.99 15.13 11.09
CA PHE A 44 25.31 15.63 10.69
C PHE A 44 26.06 14.64 9.80
N GLY A 45 25.93 13.33 10.02
CA GLY A 45 26.51 12.31 9.14
C GLY A 45 25.99 12.40 7.71
N VAL A 46 24.66 12.49 7.53
CA VAL A 46 24.04 12.67 6.22
C VAL A 46 24.43 14.00 5.59
N PHE A 47 24.50 15.08 6.37
CA PHE A 47 24.87 16.40 5.87
C PHE A 47 26.31 16.46 5.34
N ASN A 48 27.27 15.90 6.10
CA ASN A 48 28.67 15.84 5.69
C ASN A 48 28.87 14.91 4.48
N TYR A 49 28.15 13.79 4.44
CA TYR A 49 28.16 12.89 3.28
C TYR A 49 27.58 13.57 2.03
N GLY A 50 26.51 14.34 2.19
CA GLY A 50 25.93 15.16 1.12
C GLY A 50 26.90 16.22 0.60
N LYS A 51 27.66 16.88 1.49
CA LYS A 51 28.72 17.82 1.10
C LYS A 51 29.85 17.13 0.33
N TYR A 52 30.32 15.97 0.81
CA TYR A 52 31.32 15.18 0.09
C TYR A 52 30.86 14.76 -1.32
N LEU A 53 29.59 14.40 -1.47
CA LEU A 53 28.99 14.10 -2.79
C LEU A 53 28.88 15.35 -3.69
N TYR A 54 28.68 16.52 -3.10
CA TYR A 54 28.68 17.81 -3.81
C TYR A 54 30.08 18.17 -4.31
N ASP A 55 31.09 18.08 -3.45
CA ASP A 55 32.48 18.43 -3.76
C ASP A 55 33.11 17.42 -4.76
N SER A 56 32.64 16.16 -4.79
CA SER A 56 33.11 15.11 -5.73
C SER A 56 32.38 15.10 -7.08
N GLY A 57 31.44 16.01 -7.33
CA GLY A 57 30.73 16.14 -8.61
C GLY A 57 29.71 15.02 -8.92
N GLN A 58 29.49 14.08 -8.00
CA GLN A 58 28.54 12.97 -8.14
C GLN A 58 27.07 13.39 -7.89
N THR A 59 26.83 14.65 -7.54
CA THR A 59 25.48 15.22 -7.37
C THR A 59 24.61 15.10 -8.62
N GLN A 60 25.21 15.05 -9.82
CA GLN A 60 24.48 14.91 -11.08
C GLN A 60 23.65 13.60 -11.16
N LEU A 61 24.04 12.55 -10.44
CA LEU A 61 23.29 11.28 -10.40
C LEU A 61 22.08 11.33 -9.45
N PHE A 62 22.15 12.13 -8.39
CA PHE A 62 21.12 12.17 -7.35
C PHE A 62 20.11 13.30 -7.53
N VAL A 63 20.50 14.40 -8.18
CA VAL A 63 19.60 15.52 -8.50
C VAL A 63 18.35 15.08 -9.28
N PRO A 64 18.41 14.25 -10.34
CA PRO A 64 17.20 13.81 -11.02
C PRO A 64 16.32 12.93 -10.12
N VAL A 65 16.89 12.03 -9.31
CA VAL A 65 16.14 11.18 -8.38
C VAL A 65 15.43 12.01 -7.32
N VAL A 66 16.12 12.97 -6.71
CA VAL A 66 15.52 13.88 -5.70
C VAL A 66 14.45 14.76 -6.34
N LYS A 67 14.69 15.26 -7.56
CA LYS A 67 13.72 16.06 -8.31
C LYS A 67 12.49 15.24 -8.68
N ASP A 68 12.66 13.97 -9.04
CA ASP A 68 11.55 13.07 -9.37
C ASP A 68 10.78 12.65 -8.11
N LEU A 69 11.46 12.39 -6.99
CA LEU A 69 10.85 12.19 -5.68
C LEU A 69 10.07 13.43 -5.21
N SER A 70 10.59 14.63 -5.43
CA SER A 70 9.90 15.88 -5.08
C SER A 70 8.64 16.15 -5.93
N LYS A 71 8.60 15.55 -7.13
CA LYS A 71 7.43 15.57 -8.02
C LYS A 71 6.45 14.43 -7.74
N LEU A 72 6.81 13.46 -6.89
CA LEU A 72 5.85 12.45 -6.47
C LEU A 72 4.74 13.13 -5.67
N ASP A 73 3.57 13.17 -6.26
CA ASP A 73 2.37 13.57 -5.56
C ASP A 73 1.97 12.45 -4.59
N PHE A 74 2.35 12.61 -3.33
CA PHE A 74 1.95 11.72 -2.23
C PHE A 74 0.45 11.82 -1.92
N SER A 75 -0.37 12.49 -2.75
CA SER A 75 -1.82 12.43 -2.68
C SER A 75 -2.36 11.01 -2.71
N PHE A 76 -1.64 10.01 -3.25
CA PHE A 76 -2.04 8.61 -3.16
C PHE A 76 -2.12 8.10 -1.70
N ILE A 77 -1.19 8.51 -0.82
CA ILE A 77 -1.20 8.12 0.60
C ILE A 77 -2.40 8.77 1.27
N LYS A 78 -2.62 10.05 1.00
CA LYS A 78 -3.77 10.80 1.52
C LYS A 78 -5.09 10.18 1.05
N LYS A 79 -5.22 9.84 -0.24
CA LYS A 79 -6.40 9.23 -0.83
C LYS A 79 -6.62 7.80 -0.34
N PHE A 80 -5.55 7.04 -0.09
CA PHE A 80 -5.61 5.70 0.49
C PHE A 80 -6.12 5.76 1.94
N ALA A 81 -5.56 6.65 2.76
CA ALA A 81 -6.03 6.87 4.13
C ALA A 81 -7.49 7.38 4.17
N GLN A 82 -7.85 8.29 3.26
CA GLN A 82 -9.23 8.75 3.08
C GLN A 82 -10.16 7.62 2.65
N GLY A 83 -9.74 6.74 1.74
CA GLY A 83 -10.52 5.60 1.28
C GLY A 83 -10.73 4.52 2.34
N GLN A 84 -9.77 4.36 3.26
CA GLN A 84 -9.92 3.43 4.38
C GLN A 84 -10.83 3.97 5.50
N ALA A 85 -10.89 5.30 5.64
CA ALA A 85 -11.77 5.98 6.61
C ALA A 85 -13.16 6.32 6.04
N ALA A 86 -13.34 6.23 4.72
CA ALA A 86 -14.63 6.41 4.08
C ALA A 86 -15.50 5.17 4.34
N GLU A 87 -16.66 5.39 4.97
CA GLU A 87 -17.71 4.37 4.95
C GLU A 87 -18.18 4.20 3.50
N MET A 88 -18.36 2.94 3.07
CA MET A 88 -18.85 2.65 1.74
C MET A 88 -20.32 3.09 1.67
N ASP A 89 -20.55 4.27 1.10
CA ASP A 89 -21.89 4.73 0.77
C ASP A 89 -22.58 3.70 -0.14
N ASP A 90 -23.88 3.46 0.08
CA ASP A 90 -24.68 2.52 -0.70
C ASP A 90 -24.69 2.91 -2.18
N VAL A 91 -23.97 2.14 -3.01
CA VAL A 91 -23.98 2.28 -4.47
C VAL A 91 -24.99 1.32 -5.06
N LYS A 92 -25.98 1.86 -5.79
CA LYS A 92 -26.98 1.06 -6.52
C LYS A 92 -26.84 1.27 -8.02
N ILE A 93 -26.79 0.17 -8.77
CA ILE A 93 -26.73 0.19 -10.23
C ILE A 93 -27.99 -0.48 -10.76
N ASP A 94 -28.85 0.30 -11.40
CA ASP A 94 -30.05 -0.19 -12.08
C ASP A 94 -29.78 -0.37 -13.57
N ILE A 95 -29.86 -1.61 -14.04
CA ILE A 95 -29.64 -2.00 -15.44
C ILE A 95 -30.91 -2.69 -15.93
N LYS A 96 -31.38 -2.35 -17.14
CA LYS A 96 -32.49 -3.10 -17.73
C LYS A 96 -32.06 -4.55 -17.96
N PHE A 97 -32.94 -5.49 -17.62
CA PHE A 97 -32.68 -6.92 -17.73
C PHE A 97 -32.12 -7.36 -19.10
N LYS A 98 -32.66 -6.82 -20.21
CA LYS A 98 -32.15 -7.10 -21.56
C LYS A 98 -30.67 -6.75 -21.77
N HIS A 99 -30.20 -5.68 -21.13
CA HIS A 99 -28.81 -5.24 -21.22
C HIS A 99 -27.92 -6.09 -20.32
N LEU A 100 -28.41 -6.48 -19.14
CA LEU A 100 -27.71 -7.41 -18.27
C LEU A 100 -27.47 -8.76 -18.97
N LEU A 101 -28.48 -9.31 -19.64
CA LEU A 101 -28.34 -10.53 -20.44
C LEU A 101 -27.32 -10.37 -21.58
N ARG A 102 -27.32 -9.23 -22.26
CA ARG A 102 -26.32 -8.95 -23.30
C ARG A 102 -24.90 -8.91 -22.72
N ILE A 103 -24.69 -8.26 -21.58
CA ILE A 103 -23.40 -8.24 -20.89
C ILE A 103 -22.99 -9.64 -20.43
N GLN A 104 -23.93 -10.45 -19.94
CA GLN A 104 -23.67 -11.84 -19.60
C GLN A 104 -23.20 -12.66 -20.81
N TYR A 105 -23.86 -12.49 -21.97
CA TYR A 105 -23.43 -13.13 -23.20
C TYR A 105 -21.99 -12.72 -23.59
N LEU A 106 -21.67 -11.42 -23.57
CA LEU A 106 -20.33 -10.92 -23.86
C LEU A 106 -19.29 -11.48 -22.88
N ARG A 107 -19.67 -11.61 -21.60
CA ARG A 107 -18.85 -12.24 -20.57
C ARG A 107 -18.56 -13.71 -20.89
N GLU A 108 -19.56 -14.47 -21.31
CA GLU A 108 -19.38 -15.87 -21.72
C GLU A 108 -18.48 -15.99 -22.95
N GLN A 109 -18.60 -15.09 -23.92
CA GLN A 109 -17.68 -15.02 -25.08
C GLN A 109 -16.25 -14.72 -24.63
N ALA A 110 -16.05 -13.71 -23.78
CA ALA A 110 -14.72 -13.38 -23.27
C ALA A 110 -14.08 -14.53 -22.46
N MET A 111 -14.89 -15.30 -21.72
CA MET A 111 -14.42 -16.49 -21.01
C MET A 111 -14.01 -17.61 -21.96
N LYS A 112 -14.72 -17.79 -23.08
CA LYS A 112 -14.35 -18.75 -24.14
C LYS A 112 -13.06 -18.34 -24.84
N GLU A 113 -12.93 -17.06 -25.17
CA GLU A 113 -11.77 -16.51 -25.88
C GLU A 113 -10.55 -16.33 -24.97
N LYS A 114 -10.72 -16.40 -23.63
CA LYS A 114 -9.68 -16.14 -22.61
C LYS A 114 -9.14 -14.70 -22.58
N TYR A 115 -9.75 -13.78 -23.32
CA TYR A 115 -9.50 -12.35 -23.25
C TYR A 115 -10.78 -11.57 -23.55
N ILE A 116 -10.84 -10.28 -23.16
CA ILE A 116 -11.96 -9.41 -23.54
C ILE A 116 -11.58 -8.73 -24.86
N ASN A 117 -12.30 -9.06 -25.93
CA ASN A 117 -12.14 -8.41 -27.23
C ASN A 117 -12.39 -6.89 -27.09
N PRO A 118 -11.54 -6.02 -27.66
CA PRO A 118 -11.76 -4.58 -27.69
C PRO A 118 -13.17 -4.18 -28.14
N ALA A 119 -13.76 -4.89 -29.11
CA ALA A 119 -15.12 -4.64 -29.58
C ALA A 119 -16.18 -4.78 -28.46
N PHE A 120 -15.96 -5.66 -27.48
CA PHE A 120 -16.88 -5.83 -26.35
C PHE A 120 -16.84 -4.63 -25.38
N LYS A 121 -15.75 -3.86 -25.37
CA LYS A 121 -15.62 -2.64 -24.56
C LYS A 121 -16.29 -1.43 -25.21
N GLU A 122 -16.50 -1.49 -26.53
CA GLU A 122 -17.23 -0.47 -27.29
C GLU A 122 -18.75 -0.65 -27.18
N GLU A 123 -19.23 -1.87 -26.86
CA GLU A 123 -20.65 -2.11 -26.54
C GLU A 123 -21.02 -1.52 -25.17
N GLU A 124 -21.55 -0.29 -25.21
CA GLU A 124 -22.02 0.44 -24.05
C GLU A 124 -23.53 0.28 -23.82
N PHE A 125 -23.94 0.03 -22.57
CA PHE A 125 -25.35 -0.13 -22.21
C PHE A 125 -25.80 0.93 -21.22
N PRO A 126 -27.00 1.53 -21.41
CA PRO A 126 -27.51 2.53 -20.49
C PRO A 126 -27.90 1.91 -19.15
N ALA A 127 -27.49 2.56 -18.06
CA ALA A 127 -27.79 2.20 -16.69
C ALA A 127 -28.00 3.47 -15.84
N LYS A 128 -28.52 3.29 -14.62
CA LYS A 128 -28.62 4.35 -13.63
C LYS A 128 -27.76 4.01 -12.42
N LEU A 129 -26.87 4.92 -12.05
CA LEU A 129 -26.05 4.81 -10.85
C LEU A 129 -26.62 5.74 -9.79
N THR A 130 -27.04 5.20 -8.66
CA THR A 130 -27.44 6.01 -7.51
C THR A 130 -26.32 5.98 -6.47
N PHE A 131 -25.83 7.17 -6.13
CA PHE A 131 -24.79 7.39 -5.13
C PHE A 131 -25.22 8.58 -4.26
N ASN A 132 -25.25 8.42 -2.94
CA ASN A 132 -25.66 9.45 -1.98
C ASN A 132 -27.02 10.10 -2.31
N GLY A 133 -27.99 9.26 -2.69
CA GLY A 133 -29.34 9.68 -3.04
C GLY A 133 -29.46 10.42 -4.38
N LYS A 134 -28.36 10.65 -5.10
CA LYS A 134 -28.36 11.26 -6.44
C LYS A 134 -28.26 10.18 -7.49
N THR A 135 -29.17 10.21 -8.46
CA THR A 135 -29.18 9.27 -9.58
C THR A 135 -28.54 9.92 -10.81
N HIS A 136 -27.54 9.24 -11.36
CA HIS A 136 -26.84 9.61 -12.57
C HIS A 136 -27.15 8.61 -13.68
N ASN A 137 -27.47 9.11 -14.87
CA ASN A 137 -27.53 8.25 -16.04
C ASN A 137 -26.09 7.97 -16.47
N VAL A 138 -25.73 6.70 -16.50
CA VAL A 138 -24.38 6.25 -16.86
C VAL A 138 -24.48 5.23 -17.96
N LYS A 139 -23.36 5.01 -18.65
CA LYS A 139 -23.22 3.86 -19.53
C LYS A 139 -22.26 2.88 -18.89
N ILE A 140 -22.61 1.60 -18.97
CA ILE A 140 -21.78 0.52 -18.47
C ILE A 140 -21.29 -0.36 -19.61
N ALA A 141 -20.03 -0.76 -19.55
CA ALA A 141 -19.43 -1.72 -20.47
C ALA A 141 -18.76 -2.85 -19.68
N LEU A 142 -18.59 -4.01 -20.32
CA LEU A 142 -17.87 -5.12 -19.72
C LEU A 142 -16.37 -4.79 -19.67
N THR A 143 -15.75 -4.94 -18.50
CA THR A 143 -14.33 -4.64 -18.31
C THR A 143 -13.63 -5.62 -17.38
N GLY A 144 -12.32 -5.48 -17.26
CA GLY A 144 -11.46 -6.29 -16.39
C GLY A 144 -10.63 -7.32 -17.14
N MET A 145 -9.86 -8.11 -16.39
CA MET A 145 -9.10 -9.23 -16.93
C MET A 145 -9.92 -10.51 -16.85
N VAL A 146 -9.72 -11.43 -17.81
CA VAL A 146 -10.30 -12.78 -17.76
C VAL A 146 -9.51 -13.63 -16.76
N SER A 147 -9.63 -13.27 -15.48
CA SER A 147 -8.98 -13.92 -14.36
C SER A 147 -10.00 -14.32 -13.30
N ARG A 148 -9.62 -15.25 -12.40
CA ARG A 148 -10.48 -15.73 -11.30
C ARG A 148 -10.88 -14.65 -10.29
N THR A 149 -10.23 -13.49 -10.33
CA THR A 149 -10.51 -12.38 -9.40
C THR A 149 -11.53 -11.39 -9.97
N HIS A 150 -11.75 -11.40 -11.29
CA HIS A 150 -12.62 -10.47 -12.01
C HIS A 150 -13.71 -11.23 -12.80
N VAL A 151 -13.69 -11.11 -14.13
CA VAL A 151 -14.72 -11.63 -15.05
C VAL A 151 -14.85 -13.15 -14.98
N GLY A 152 -13.79 -13.86 -14.55
CA GLY A 152 -13.80 -15.31 -14.35
C GLY A 152 -14.44 -15.80 -13.05
N ASN A 153 -14.85 -14.90 -12.14
CA ASN A 153 -15.48 -15.31 -10.88
C ASN A 153 -17.01 -15.32 -10.98
N PRO A 154 -17.72 -16.44 -10.78
CA PRO A 154 -19.16 -16.51 -10.97
C PRO A 154 -19.95 -15.48 -10.16
N ASN A 155 -19.44 -15.10 -8.99
CA ASN A 155 -20.12 -14.19 -8.06
C ASN A 155 -19.58 -12.76 -8.10
N LYS A 156 -18.61 -12.45 -8.98
CA LYS A 156 -18.07 -11.09 -9.14
C LYS A 156 -18.23 -10.62 -10.57
N TRP A 157 -18.50 -9.34 -10.70
CA TRP A 157 -18.64 -8.66 -11.97
C TRP A 157 -17.69 -7.46 -12.00
N SER A 158 -17.23 -7.11 -13.19
CA SER A 158 -16.36 -5.95 -13.40
C SER A 158 -16.96 -5.13 -14.53
N PHE A 159 -17.34 -3.91 -14.20
CA PHE A 159 -17.98 -2.98 -15.11
C PHE A 159 -17.16 -1.71 -15.22
N GLU A 160 -17.06 -1.17 -16.42
CA GLU A 160 -16.57 0.17 -16.66
C GLU A 160 -17.77 1.11 -16.64
N VAL A 161 -17.74 2.10 -15.76
CA VAL A 161 -18.80 3.11 -15.63
C VAL A 161 -18.33 4.38 -16.32
N LYS A 162 -19.04 4.77 -17.38
CA LYS A 162 -18.83 6.02 -18.12
C LYS A 162 -19.96 6.99 -17.77
N VAL A 163 -19.58 8.15 -17.24
CA VAL A 163 -20.48 9.25 -16.84
C VAL A 163 -20.54 10.29 -17.95
#